data_AF-A0A4R5A3I0-F1
#
_entry.id   AF-A0A4R5A3I0-F1
#
_cell.length_a   1.000
_cell.length_b   1.000
_cell.length_c   1.000
_cell.angle_alpha   90.00
_cell.angle_beta   90.00
_cell.angle_gamma   90.00
#
_symmetry.space_group_name_H-M   'P 1'
#
loop_
_entity.id
_entity.type
_entity.pdbx_description
1 polymer ?
#
loop_
_entity_poly.entity_id
_entity_poly.type
_entity_poly.pdbx_seq_one_letter_code
_entity_poly.pdbx_strand_id
1 'polypeptide(L)'
;SAPDCTNPRDAVIWDKAGERVMADAAQRAALVPGTHPIQLYKNNTDNKGASYGCHENYLMRRETPFADIVRHLTPFFVSRQVVCGAGRVGIGVDGRGDGFQISQRADFFEVEVGLETTLKRPIINTRDEPHADPEKYRRLHVIIGDANMAELSTYLKLGTTSLVLAMIEDGFLTVDLSVDMPVAALRAVSHDPSCKHLLTLRDGRKMTAVQLQMEYLEQSRKYVEDRFGADVDEMTRDVLDRWESVLHRLGEDPMQLSRELDWVAKLSLLEGYRSRDGIDWSHSRLQLVDLQYTDIRPDKGLYNRLVDRGRIDRVITEAEVQAAVEDPPEDTRAYFRGRCLRQYAESVAAASWDSVIFDVPGRESLQRVPTLEPLRGTKQHVGALLDRCRTAADLVATLTGQS
;
A
#
# COMPACT_ATOMS: atom_id res chain seq x y z
N SER A 1 9.78 -3.44 3.11
CA SER A 1 8.44 -3.63 3.71
C SER A 1 8.36 -2.80 4.97
N ALA A 2 7.27 -2.04 5.13
CA ALA A 2 7.06 -1.22 6.33
C ALA A 2 6.86 -2.09 7.59
N PRO A 3 7.16 -1.59 8.80
CA PRO A 3 6.73 -2.22 10.05
C PRO A 3 5.21 -2.40 10.12
N ASP A 4 4.76 -3.31 10.99
CA ASP A 4 3.33 -3.47 11.30
C ASP A 4 2.76 -2.13 11.81
N CYS A 5 1.70 -1.61 11.19
CA CYS A 5 0.99 -0.37 11.56
C CYS A 5 -0.50 -0.69 11.80
N THR A 6 -1.19 0.14 12.59
CA THR A 6 -2.61 -0.09 12.96
C THR A 6 -3.60 0.69 12.12
N ASN A 7 -3.14 1.67 11.34
CA ASN A 7 -4.00 2.61 10.64
C ASN A 7 -3.37 3.09 9.32
N PRO A 8 -4.19 3.58 8.36
CA PRO A 8 -3.70 3.95 7.03
C PRO A 8 -2.75 5.16 7.05
N ARG A 9 -2.87 6.09 8.01
CA ARG A 9 -1.99 7.25 8.10
C ARG A 9 -0.56 6.83 8.44
N ASP A 10 -0.40 5.98 9.45
CA ASP A 10 0.90 5.45 9.84
C ASP A 10 1.51 4.61 8.72
N ALA A 11 0.70 3.80 8.05
CA ALA A 11 1.19 3.06 6.89
C ALA A 11 1.75 4.00 5.79
N VAL A 12 1.17 5.19 5.57
CA VAL A 12 1.74 6.22 4.68
C VAL A 12 3.07 6.75 5.23
N ILE A 13 3.17 7.02 6.53
CA ILE A 13 4.40 7.53 7.17
C ILE A 13 5.56 6.56 6.93
N TRP A 14 5.39 5.29 7.28
CA TRP A 14 6.48 4.31 7.17
C TRP A 14 6.74 3.85 5.72
N ASP A 15 5.73 3.87 4.83
CA ASP A 15 5.95 3.70 3.39
C ASP A 15 6.79 4.85 2.81
N LYS A 16 6.50 6.10 3.21
CA LYS A 16 7.26 7.28 2.80
C LYS A 16 8.66 7.31 3.41
N ALA A 17 8.83 6.85 4.65
CA ALA A 17 10.15 6.66 5.25
C ALA A 17 10.99 5.65 4.46
N GLY A 18 10.36 4.59 3.94
CA GLY A 18 10.99 3.64 3.03
C GLY A 18 11.58 4.30 1.78
N GLU A 19 10.94 5.32 1.21
CA GLU A 19 11.52 6.09 0.09
C GLU A 19 12.81 6.81 0.49
N ARG A 20 12.86 7.39 1.70
CA ARG A 20 14.06 8.07 2.22
C ARG A 20 15.19 7.07 2.46
N VAL A 21 14.88 5.92 3.06
CA VAL A 21 15.84 4.82 3.27
C VAL A 21 16.42 4.35 1.94
N MET A 22 15.59 4.14 0.91
CA MET A 22 16.08 3.70 -0.39
C MET A 22 16.92 4.77 -1.11
N ALA A 23 16.55 6.05 -0.98
CA ALA A 23 17.32 7.15 -1.56
C ALA A 23 18.70 7.28 -0.89
N ASP A 24 18.76 7.20 0.45
CA ASP A 24 20.02 7.19 1.21
C ASP A 24 20.87 5.96 0.87
N ALA A 25 20.25 4.77 0.77
CA ALA A 25 20.95 3.55 0.37
C ALA A 25 21.60 3.68 -1.01
N ALA A 26 20.91 4.26 -2.00
CA ALA A 26 21.48 4.49 -3.33
C ALA A 26 22.65 5.49 -3.29
N GLN A 27 22.57 6.54 -2.47
CA GLN A 27 23.67 7.49 -2.27
C GLN A 27 24.88 6.82 -1.64
N ARG A 28 24.68 6.01 -0.57
CA ARG A 28 25.76 5.27 0.09
C ARG A 28 26.41 4.24 -0.82
N ALA A 29 25.62 3.52 -1.62
CA ALA A 29 26.15 2.56 -2.60
C ALA A 29 27.10 3.23 -3.59
N ALA A 30 26.79 4.46 -4.04
CA ALA A 30 27.66 5.21 -4.94
C ALA A 30 29.00 5.65 -4.31
N LEU A 31 29.14 5.61 -2.98
CA LEU A 31 30.40 5.88 -2.28
C LEU A 31 31.35 4.67 -2.26
N VAL A 32 30.85 3.47 -2.58
CA VAL A 32 31.65 2.24 -2.60
C VAL A 32 32.49 2.21 -3.89
N PRO A 33 33.83 2.10 -3.81
CA PRO A 33 34.70 2.08 -4.99
C PRO A 33 34.28 1.02 -6.01
N GLY A 34 34.19 1.41 -7.28
CA GLY A 34 33.79 0.52 -8.39
C GLY A 34 32.28 0.36 -8.58
N THR A 35 31.44 0.98 -7.75
CA THR A 35 29.98 0.93 -7.89
C THR A 35 29.47 2.02 -8.83
N HIS A 36 28.61 1.65 -9.78
CA HIS A 36 27.93 2.62 -10.65
C HIS A 36 26.75 3.28 -9.92
N PRO A 37 26.35 4.51 -10.31
CA PRO A 37 25.16 5.16 -9.75
C PRO A 37 23.91 4.31 -9.95
N ILE A 38 23.19 4.04 -8.86
CA ILE A 38 21.94 3.27 -8.87
C ILE A 38 20.77 4.26 -8.87
N GLN A 39 19.87 4.12 -9.84
CA GLN A 39 18.61 4.87 -9.86
C GLN A 39 17.46 3.96 -9.44
N LEU A 40 16.61 4.49 -8.57
CA LEU A 40 15.50 3.75 -7.99
C LEU A 40 14.19 4.49 -8.28
N TYR A 41 13.19 3.70 -8.65
CA TYR A 41 11.87 4.18 -9.02
C TYR A 41 10.85 3.44 -8.17
N LYS A 42 9.93 4.17 -7.53
CA LYS A 42 8.83 3.58 -6.79
C LYS A 42 7.62 3.45 -7.71
N ASN A 43 7.64 2.40 -8.52
CA ASN A 43 6.63 2.09 -9.53
C ASN A 43 6.46 0.57 -9.66
N ASN A 44 5.86 0.10 -10.77
CA ASN A 44 5.52 -1.31 -10.96
C ASN A 44 5.95 -1.91 -12.30
N THR A 45 6.57 -1.12 -13.18
CA THR A 45 7.02 -1.60 -14.48
C THR A 45 8.20 -0.79 -14.97
N ASP A 46 9.11 -1.42 -15.72
CA ASP A 46 10.18 -0.74 -16.44
C ASP A 46 9.74 -0.23 -17.83
N ASN A 47 8.47 -0.43 -18.18
CA ASN A 47 7.88 -0.23 -19.50
C ASN A 47 8.58 -0.99 -20.64
N LYS A 48 9.23 -2.11 -20.31
CA LYS A 48 9.93 -3.03 -21.24
C LYS A 48 9.44 -4.47 -21.07
N GLY A 49 8.27 -4.65 -20.45
CA GLY A 49 7.60 -5.93 -20.25
C GLY A 49 7.77 -6.52 -18.84
N ALA A 50 8.62 -5.96 -17.98
CA ALA A 50 8.72 -6.42 -16.60
C ALA A 50 7.64 -5.77 -15.73
N SER A 51 7.15 -6.52 -14.74
CA SER A 51 6.30 -5.99 -13.68
C SER A 51 6.66 -6.51 -12.30
N TYR A 52 6.67 -5.61 -11.32
CA TYR A 52 6.97 -5.83 -9.91
C TYR A 52 5.87 -5.21 -9.03
N GLY A 53 5.74 -5.69 -7.80
CA GLY A 53 4.57 -5.44 -6.95
C GLY A 53 4.81 -4.44 -5.82
N CYS A 54 3.77 -3.65 -5.52
CA CYS A 54 3.58 -3.00 -4.23
C CYS A 54 2.50 -3.80 -3.50
N HIS A 55 2.87 -4.54 -2.46
CA HIS A 55 1.94 -5.46 -1.80
C HIS A 55 1.38 -4.84 -0.52
N GLU A 56 0.07 -4.93 -0.34
CA GLU A 56 -0.63 -4.52 0.86
C GLU A 56 -0.87 -5.76 1.73
N ASN A 57 -0.88 -5.57 3.05
CA ASN A 57 -1.04 -6.66 4.01
C ASN A 57 -2.02 -6.23 5.10
N TYR A 58 -3.08 -7.02 5.27
CA TYR A 58 -4.12 -6.75 6.25
C TYR A 58 -4.23 -7.93 7.21
N LEU A 59 -4.21 -7.65 8.51
CA LEU A 59 -4.53 -8.65 9.52
C LEU A 59 -6.05 -8.89 9.49
N MET A 60 -6.46 -10.16 9.45
CA MET A 60 -7.85 -10.57 9.44
C MET A 60 -8.09 -11.70 10.45
N ARG A 61 -9.32 -11.85 10.93
CA ARG A 61 -9.81 -12.97 11.72
C ARG A 61 -9.77 -14.25 10.88
N ARG A 62 -9.25 -15.32 11.46
CA ARG A 62 -9.12 -16.62 10.77
C ARG A 62 -10.48 -17.20 10.36
N GLU A 63 -11.52 -16.91 11.14
CA GLU A 63 -12.88 -17.40 10.95
C GLU A 63 -13.59 -16.83 9.72
N THR A 64 -13.14 -15.69 9.19
CA THR A 64 -13.75 -15.07 8.00
C THR A 64 -13.60 -15.99 6.79
N PRO A 65 -14.72 -16.45 6.18
CA PRO A 65 -14.66 -17.37 5.05
C PRO A 65 -13.92 -16.75 3.87
N PHE A 66 -12.91 -17.46 3.34
CA PHE A 66 -12.13 -16.95 2.21
C PHE A 66 -12.96 -16.74 0.95
N ALA A 67 -14.08 -17.48 0.80
CA ALA A 67 -15.03 -17.28 -0.29
C ALA A 67 -15.70 -15.89 -0.23
N ASP A 68 -15.99 -15.37 0.95
CA ASP A 68 -16.55 -14.02 1.12
C ASP A 68 -15.50 -12.94 0.82
N ILE A 69 -14.25 -13.18 1.21
CA ILE A 69 -13.11 -12.33 0.84
C ILE A 69 -13.01 -12.23 -0.69
N VAL A 70 -13.01 -13.37 -1.40
CA VAL A 70 -12.95 -13.39 -2.87
C VAL A 70 -14.15 -12.68 -3.48
N ARG A 71 -15.36 -13.03 -3.06
CA ARG A 71 -16.62 -12.49 -3.60
C ARG A 71 -16.68 -10.97 -3.50
N HIS A 72 -16.30 -10.42 -2.36
CA HIS A 72 -16.48 -9.00 -2.07
C HIS A 72 -15.27 -8.14 -2.41
N LEU A 73 -14.05 -8.68 -2.44
CA LEU A 73 -12.86 -7.90 -2.81
C LEU A 73 -12.59 -7.87 -4.31
N THR A 74 -12.93 -8.91 -5.07
CA THR A 74 -12.70 -8.91 -6.53
C THR A 74 -13.32 -7.67 -7.21
N PRO A 75 -14.63 -7.39 -7.07
CA PRO A 75 -15.24 -6.18 -7.64
C PRO A 75 -14.65 -4.87 -7.11
N PHE A 76 -14.36 -4.81 -5.81
CA PHE A 76 -13.70 -3.65 -5.20
C PHE A 76 -12.31 -3.40 -5.81
N PHE A 77 -11.50 -4.44 -5.98
CA PHE A 77 -10.15 -4.35 -6.55
C PHE A 77 -10.14 -4.03 -8.04
N VAL A 78 -11.11 -4.52 -8.81
CA VAL A 78 -11.29 -4.15 -10.22
C VAL A 78 -11.52 -2.65 -10.38
N SER A 79 -12.28 -2.03 -9.46
CA SER A 79 -12.73 -0.64 -9.58
C SER A 79 -11.89 0.38 -8.81
N ARG A 80 -11.26 0.02 -7.67
CA ARG A 80 -10.53 0.98 -6.81
C ARG A 80 -9.34 1.67 -7.48
N GLN A 81 -8.86 1.16 -8.61
CA GLN A 81 -7.79 1.80 -9.37
C GLN A 81 -8.13 3.24 -9.81
N VAL A 82 -9.42 3.59 -9.94
CA VAL A 82 -9.81 5.00 -10.21
C VAL A 82 -9.38 5.94 -9.07
N VAL A 83 -9.30 5.42 -7.84
CA VAL A 83 -8.83 6.13 -6.65
C VAL A 83 -7.32 5.98 -6.44
N CYS A 84 -6.76 4.78 -6.67
CA CYS A 84 -5.38 4.47 -6.26
C CYS A 84 -4.39 4.14 -7.40
N GLY A 85 -4.78 4.28 -8.67
CA GLY A 85 -3.88 4.06 -9.81
C GLY A 85 -2.73 5.08 -9.84
N ALA A 86 -1.56 4.65 -10.29
CA ALA A 86 -0.38 5.50 -10.40
C ALA A 86 -0.16 6.08 -11.81
N GLY A 87 -0.95 5.64 -12.80
CA GLY A 87 -0.85 6.06 -14.19
C GLY A 87 0.30 5.37 -14.93
N ARG A 88 0.09 5.04 -16.21
CA ARG A 88 1.11 4.48 -17.10
C ARG A 88 0.92 4.95 -18.53
N VAL A 89 2.03 5.30 -19.19
CA VAL A 89 2.07 5.51 -20.65
C VAL A 89 2.37 4.18 -21.34
N GLY A 90 1.51 3.82 -22.29
CA GLY A 90 1.55 2.56 -23.00
C GLY A 90 0.47 1.59 -22.52
N ILE A 91 -0.17 0.91 -23.47
CA ILE A 91 -1.26 -0.05 -23.27
C ILE A 91 -0.76 -1.46 -23.57
N GLY A 92 -1.18 -2.43 -22.76
CA GLY A 92 -0.77 -3.83 -22.87
C GLY A 92 0.49 -4.16 -22.07
N VAL A 93 0.78 -5.46 -21.93
CA VAL A 93 1.91 -5.99 -21.14
C VAL A 93 3.26 -5.46 -21.64
N ASP A 94 3.43 -5.35 -22.95
CA ASP A 94 4.66 -4.85 -23.59
C ASP A 94 4.70 -3.32 -23.71
N GLY A 95 3.60 -2.63 -23.36
CA GLY A 95 3.48 -1.17 -23.40
C GLY A 95 3.48 -0.57 -24.79
N ARG A 96 3.22 -1.36 -25.84
CA ARG A 96 3.29 -0.89 -27.24
C ARG A 96 2.02 -0.24 -27.75
N GLY A 97 0.88 -0.45 -27.12
CA GLY A 97 -0.35 0.24 -27.51
C GLY A 97 -0.29 1.72 -27.12
N ASP A 98 -0.69 2.61 -28.03
CA ASP A 98 -0.64 4.05 -27.79
C ASP A 98 -1.74 4.47 -26.82
N GLY A 99 -1.35 5.09 -25.70
CA GLY A 99 -2.31 5.65 -24.76
C GLY A 99 -1.75 5.89 -23.37
N PHE A 100 -2.62 6.38 -22.50
CA PHE A 100 -2.42 6.45 -21.07
C PHE A 100 -3.49 5.60 -20.38
N GLN A 101 -3.09 4.88 -19.34
CA GLN A 101 -3.98 4.08 -18.52
C GLN A 101 -3.82 4.40 -17.03
N ILE A 102 -4.87 4.14 -16.26
CA ILE A 102 -4.97 4.48 -14.84
C ILE A 102 -3.99 3.66 -13.98
N SER A 103 -3.87 2.36 -14.24
CA SER A 103 -3.02 1.45 -13.44
C SER A 103 -1.80 0.96 -14.19
N GLN A 104 -0.68 0.85 -13.48
CA GLN A 104 0.53 0.20 -13.98
C GLN A 104 0.42 -1.32 -13.96
N ARG A 105 -0.40 -1.89 -13.08
CA ARG A 105 -0.48 -3.33 -12.80
C ARG A 105 -1.56 -4.06 -13.60
N ALA A 106 -2.64 -3.39 -13.99
CA ALA A 106 -3.84 -4.03 -14.57
C ALA A 106 -3.55 -5.00 -15.73
N ASP A 107 -2.65 -4.65 -16.66
CA ASP A 107 -2.31 -5.49 -17.82
C ASP A 107 -1.62 -6.80 -17.45
N PHE A 108 -0.98 -6.88 -16.28
CA PHE A 108 -0.14 -8.01 -15.86
C PHE A 108 -0.90 -9.08 -15.07
N PHE A 109 -2.21 -8.91 -14.86
CA PHE A 109 -3.09 -9.86 -14.17
C PHE A 109 -3.81 -10.76 -15.17
N GLU A 110 -3.90 -12.05 -14.86
CA GLU A 110 -4.34 -13.08 -15.80
C GLU A 110 -5.47 -13.97 -15.25
N VAL A 111 -5.58 -14.09 -13.93
CA VAL A 111 -6.56 -14.96 -13.28
C VAL A 111 -7.23 -14.24 -12.11
N GLU A 112 -8.36 -14.78 -11.64
CA GLU A 112 -9.12 -14.18 -10.54
C GLU A 112 -8.52 -14.53 -9.17
N VAL A 113 -8.20 -15.82 -8.94
CA VAL A 113 -7.71 -16.33 -7.66
C VAL A 113 -6.51 -17.26 -7.90
N GLY A 114 -5.47 -17.17 -7.07
CA GLY A 114 -4.27 -18.02 -7.20
C GLY A 114 -3.18 -17.71 -6.19
N LEU A 115 -2.10 -18.51 -6.19
CA LEU A 115 -1.00 -18.38 -5.22
C LEU A 115 0.18 -17.54 -5.75
N GLU A 116 0.35 -17.50 -7.07
CA GLU A 116 1.53 -16.92 -7.72
C GLU A 116 1.57 -15.38 -7.61
N THR A 117 2.79 -14.82 -7.61
CA THR A 117 3.01 -13.36 -7.55
C THR A 117 3.77 -12.80 -8.75
N THR A 118 4.44 -13.66 -9.52
CA THR A 118 5.32 -13.28 -10.64
C THR A 118 4.82 -13.75 -12.01
N LEU A 119 4.06 -14.85 -12.06
CA LEU A 119 3.45 -15.42 -13.26
C LEU A 119 1.95 -15.63 -13.01
N LYS A 120 1.12 -15.62 -14.06
CA LYS A 120 -0.34 -15.85 -13.94
C LYS A 120 -0.96 -15.11 -12.75
N ARG A 121 -0.69 -13.80 -12.67
CA ARG A 121 -0.98 -13.04 -11.44
C ARG A 121 -2.49 -13.03 -11.15
N PRO A 122 -2.90 -13.42 -9.93
CA PRO A 122 -4.30 -13.44 -9.52
C PRO A 122 -4.75 -12.11 -8.92
N ILE A 123 -5.98 -11.68 -9.18
CA ILE A 123 -6.60 -10.51 -8.49
C ILE A 123 -6.58 -10.73 -6.97
N ILE A 124 -6.97 -11.92 -6.52
CA ILE A 124 -6.91 -12.35 -5.11
C ILE A 124 -5.79 -13.37 -4.94
N ASN A 125 -4.74 -12.99 -4.22
CA ASN A 125 -3.65 -13.90 -3.88
C ASN A 125 -4.01 -14.76 -2.66
N THR A 126 -3.73 -16.06 -2.73
CA THR A 126 -4.11 -17.04 -1.70
C THR A 126 -2.98 -17.40 -0.74
N ARG A 127 -1.86 -16.64 -0.74
CA ARG A 127 -0.76 -16.89 0.19
C ARG A 127 -1.24 -16.79 1.63
N ASP A 128 -0.90 -17.80 2.43
CA ASP A 128 -1.32 -17.93 3.82
C ASP A 128 -0.09 -18.04 4.74
N GLU A 129 0.54 -16.89 4.99
CA GLU A 129 1.71 -16.75 5.86
C GLU A 129 1.42 -15.62 6.87
N PRO A 130 0.69 -15.89 7.97
CA PRO A 130 0.17 -14.84 8.85
C PRO A 130 1.24 -14.10 9.64
N HIS A 131 2.42 -14.71 9.85
CA HIS A 131 3.44 -14.23 10.80
C HIS A 131 2.85 -13.93 12.19
N ALA A 132 1.81 -14.65 12.56
CA ALA A 132 1.08 -14.58 13.82
C ALA A 132 0.46 -15.95 14.08
N ASP A 133 -0.28 -16.10 15.17
CA ASP A 133 -1.03 -17.32 15.46
C ASP A 133 -2.03 -17.63 14.31
N PRO A 134 -1.83 -18.71 13.53
CA PRO A 134 -2.66 -19.04 12.37
C PRO A 134 -4.06 -19.54 12.74
N GLU A 135 -4.31 -19.88 14.02
CA GLU A 135 -5.64 -20.26 14.48
C GLU A 135 -6.53 -19.02 14.69
N LYS A 136 -5.92 -17.88 15.02
CA LYS A 136 -6.62 -16.61 15.25
C LYS A 136 -6.60 -15.69 14.05
N TYR A 137 -5.48 -15.69 13.31
CA TYR A 137 -5.19 -14.66 12.33
C TYR A 137 -4.89 -15.20 10.93
N ARG A 138 -5.25 -14.39 9.95
CA ARG A 138 -4.78 -14.45 8.57
C ARG A 138 -4.09 -13.13 8.24
N ARG A 139 -2.99 -13.17 7.48
CA ARG A 139 -2.48 -11.99 6.77
C ARG A 139 -2.99 -12.05 5.35
N LEU A 140 -4.00 -11.25 5.02
CA LEU A 140 -4.46 -11.13 3.64
C LEU A 140 -3.38 -10.41 2.83
N HIS A 141 -2.81 -11.12 1.87
CA HIS A 141 -1.74 -10.64 1.01
C HIS A 141 -2.33 -10.13 -0.31
N VAL A 142 -2.30 -8.82 -0.52
CA VAL A 142 -2.90 -8.16 -1.70
C VAL A 142 -1.79 -7.68 -2.61
N ILE A 143 -1.85 -8.03 -3.90
CA ILE A 143 -0.75 -7.82 -4.85
C ILE A 143 -1.09 -6.91 -6.04
N ILE A 144 -2.34 -6.43 -6.10
CA ILE A 144 -2.93 -5.76 -7.27
C ILE A 144 -2.65 -4.26 -7.33
N GLY A 145 -2.41 -3.62 -6.19
CA GLY A 145 -2.20 -2.18 -6.11
C GLY A 145 -0.92 -1.71 -6.80
N ASP A 146 -0.99 -0.51 -7.37
CA ASP A 146 0.20 0.22 -7.81
C ASP A 146 0.99 0.75 -6.60
N ALA A 147 2.27 1.02 -6.79
CA ALA A 147 3.07 1.82 -5.88
C ALA A 147 2.69 3.29 -6.07
N ASN A 148 2.29 3.96 -4.99
CA ASN A 148 1.84 5.36 -5.04
C ASN A 148 2.91 6.31 -4.51
N MET A 149 3.05 7.46 -5.18
CA MET A 149 3.89 8.56 -4.69
C MET A 149 3.02 9.51 -3.84
N ALA A 150 1.83 9.84 -4.32
CA ALA A 150 0.85 10.68 -3.64
C ALA A 150 0.39 10.06 -2.31
N GLU A 151 0.56 10.83 -1.23
CA GLU A 151 0.23 10.40 0.14
C GLU A 151 -1.25 10.03 0.25
N LEU A 152 -2.14 10.80 -0.37
CA LEU A 152 -3.58 10.53 -0.35
C LEU A 152 -3.95 9.25 -1.10
N SER A 153 -3.29 8.93 -2.22
CA SER A 153 -3.54 7.67 -2.94
C SER A 153 -3.20 6.45 -2.07
N THR A 154 -2.07 6.46 -1.35
CA THR A 154 -1.75 5.38 -0.39
C THR A 154 -2.75 5.37 0.77
N TYR A 155 -3.08 6.53 1.33
CA TYR A 155 -4.02 6.65 2.44
C TYR A 155 -5.40 6.06 2.11
N LEU A 156 -5.99 6.45 0.99
CA LEU A 156 -7.28 5.94 0.53
C LEU A 156 -7.18 4.47 0.12
N LYS A 157 -6.08 4.04 -0.53
CA LYS A 157 -5.88 2.63 -0.90
C LYS A 157 -5.96 1.71 0.32
N LEU A 158 -5.29 2.08 1.42
CA LEU A 158 -5.29 1.27 2.63
C LEU A 158 -6.57 1.45 3.47
N GLY A 159 -7.03 2.69 3.64
CA GLY A 159 -8.19 3.01 4.47
C GLY A 159 -9.49 2.43 3.91
N THR A 160 -9.77 2.62 2.62
CA THR A 160 -11.00 2.11 2.00
C THR A 160 -11.02 0.58 1.96
N THR A 161 -9.87 -0.05 1.70
CA THR A 161 -9.75 -1.52 1.76
C THR A 161 -9.98 -2.03 3.19
N SER A 162 -9.42 -1.38 4.21
CA SER A 162 -9.63 -1.76 5.60
C SER A 162 -11.11 -1.70 6.00
N LEU A 163 -11.86 -0.68 5.55
CA LEU A 163 -13.31 -0.58 5.78
C LEU A 163 -14.08 -1.70 5.09
N VAL A 164 -13.75 -2.01 3.84
CA VAL A 164 -14.36 -3.12 3.10
C VAL A 164 -14.08 -4.46 3.79
N LEU A 165 -12.86 -4.66 4.28
CA LEU A 165 -12.51 -5.85 5.04
C LEU A 165 -13.32 -5.96 6.32
N ALA A 166 -13.46 -4.88 7.10
CA ALA A 166 -14.27 -4.89 8.32
C ALA A 166 -15.73 -5.29 8.04
N MET A 167 -16.32 -4.78 6.96
CA MET A 167 -17.67 -5.20 6.53
C MET A 167 -17.75 -6.68 6.13
N ILE A 168 -16.71 -7.22 5.48
CA ILE A 168 -16.64 -8.64 5.10
C ILE A 168 -16.55 -9.51 6.35
N GLU A 169 -15.67 -9.15 7.30
CA GLU A 169 -15.47 -9.93 8.53
C GLU A 169 -16.71 -9.98 9.41
N ASP A 170 -17.50 -8.92 9.41
CA ASP A 170 -18.75 -8.81 10.15
C ASP A 170 -19.97 -9.36 9.39
N GLY A 171 -19.80 -9.81 8.14
CA GLY A 171 -20.89 -10.31 7.31
C GLY A 171 -21.92 -9.25 6.92
N PHE A 172 -21.52 -7.97 6.89
CA PHE A 172 -22.42 -6.83 6.64
C PHE A 172 -22.83 -6.70 5.16
N LEU A 173 -21.94 -7.07 4.22
CA LEU A 173 -22.20 -6.93 2.78
C LEU A 173 -23.19 -7.99 2.29
N THR A 174 -24.45 -7.58 2.13
CA THR A 174 -25.52 -8.42 1.56
C THR A 174 -25.75 -8.21 0.07
N VAL A 175 -25.29 -7.10 -0.50
CA VAL A 175 -25.42 -6.78 -1.93
C VAL A 175 -24.39 -7.60 -2.72
N ASP A 176 -24.82 -8.24 -3.81
CA ASP A 176 -23.90 -8.86 -4.76
C ASP A 176 -23.45 -7.83 -5.79
N LEU A 177 -22.15 -7.52 -5.77
CA LEU A 177 -21.49 -6.60 -6.69
C LEU A 177 -20.54 -7.35 -7.65
N SER A 178 -20.67 -8.67 -7.77
CA SER A 178 -19.80 -9.51 -8.60
C SER A 178 -19.72 -8.99 -10.04
N VAL A 179 -18.50 -8.70 -10.49
CA VAL A 179 -18.20 -8.26 -11.86
C VAL A 179 -18.13 -9.46 -12.79
N ASP A 180 -18.69 -9.32 -13.99
CA ASP A 180 -18.51 -10.28 -15.07
C ASP A 180 -17.11 -10.14 -15.70
N MET A 181 -16.45 -11.28 -15.95
CA MET A 181 -15.07 -11.37 -16.43
C MET A 181 -14.08 -10.41 -15.74
N PRO A 182 -13.79 -10.57 -14.42
CA PRO A 182 -13.06 -9.58 -13.61
C PRO A 182 -11.70 -9.14 -14.19
N VAL A 183 -10.94 -10.06 -14.79
CA VAL A 183 -9.63 -9.75 -15.39
C VAL A 183 -9.76 -8.84 -16.61
N ALA A 184 -10.77 -9.09 -17.46
CA ALA A 184 -11.03 -8.24 -18.62
C ALA A 184 -11.53 -6.86 -18.19
N ALA A 185 -12.44 -6.82 -17.20
CA ALA A 185 -12.95 -5.58 -16.63
C ALA A 185 -11.84 -4.74 -15.99
N LEU A 186 -10.90 -5.36 -15.25
CA LEU A 186 -9.74 -4.70 -14.65
C LEU A 186 -8.93 -3.91 -15.69
N ARG A 187 -8.62 -4.55 -16.83
CA ARG A 187 -7.87 -3.93 -17.92
C ARG A 187 -8.69 -2.82 -18.59
N ALA A 188 -9.96 -3.09 -18.89
CA ALA A 188 -10.84 -2.13 -19.55
C ALA A 188 -11.08 -0.86 -18.73
N VAL A 189 -11.20 -0.98 -17.40
CA VAL A 189 -11.25 0.16 -16.48
C VAL A 189 -9.93 0.94 -16.52
N SER A 190 -8.78 0.25 -16.48
CA SER A 190 -7.46 0.91 -16.56
C SER A 190 -7.31 1.71 -17.85
N HIS A 191 -7.72 1.14 -18.98
CA HIS A 191 -7.52 1.72 -20.32
C HIS A 191 -8.44 2.92 -20.61
N ASP A 192 -9.39 3.24 -19.74
CA ASP A 192 -10.25 4.42 -19.86
C ASP A 192 -10.00 5.44 -18.74
N PRO A 193 -9.00 6.34 -18.89
CA PRO A 193 -8.74 7.39 -17.91
C PRO A 193 -9.87 8.43 -17.80
N SER A 194 -10.89 8.39 -18.68
CA SER A 194 -12.08 9.25 -18.52
C SER A 194 -13.03 8.74 -17.44
N CYS A 195 -12.80 7.53 -16.89
CA CYS A 195 -13.62 6.88 -15.86
C CYS A 195 -15.07 6.58 -16.31
N LYS A 196 -15.32 6.44 -17.62
CA LYS A 196 -16.66 6.26 -18.21
C LYS A 196 -16.96 4.84 -18.68
N HIS A 197 -15.96 3.97 -18.71
CA HIS A 197 -16.11 2.57 -19.09
C HIS A 197 -17.16 1.90 -18.20
N LEU A 198 -18.15 1.27 -18.84
CA LEU A 198 -19.21 0.54 -18.16
C LEU A 198 -18.80 -0.92 -18.01
N LEU A 199 -18.48 -1.33 -16.79
CA LEU A 199 -18.36 -2.74 -16.43
C LEU A 199 -19.75 -3.37 -16.31
N THR A 200 -19.83 -4.68 -16.56
CA THR A 200 -21.06 -5.45 -16.43
C THR A 200 -20.96 -6.29 -15.16
N LEU A 201 -21.98 -6.22 -14.30
CA LEU A 201 -22.11 -7.10 -13.15
C LEU A 201 -22.77 -8.42 -13.58
N ARG A 202 -22.62 -9.48 -12.78
CA ARG A 202 -23.20 -10.80 -13.06
C ARG A 202 -24.72 -10.80 -13.14
N ASP A 203 -25.38 -9.84 -12.50
CA ASP A 203 -26.83 -9.63 -12.56
C ASP A 203 -27.29 -8.80 -13.79
N GLY A 204 -26.35 -8.39 -14.65
CA GLY A 204 -26.61 -7.62 -15.87
C GLY A 204 -26.62 -6.10 -15.68
N ARG A 205 -26.54 -5.58 -14.44
CA ARG A 205 -26.35 -4.13 -14.22
C ARG A 205 -25.07 -3.67 -14.89
N LYS A 206 -25.10 -2.43 -15.39
CA LYS A 206 -23.93 -1.75 -15.95
C LYS A 206 -23.66 -0.49 -15.17
N MET A 207 -22.41 -0.30 -14.76
CA MET A 207 -21.99 0.86 -14.00
C MET A 207 -20.53 1.19 -14.31
N THR A 208 -20.12 2.44 -14.08
CA THR A 208 -18.71 2.81 -14.12
C THR A 208 -17.98 2.27 -12.89
N ALA A 209 -16.64 2.21 -12.96
CA ALA A 209 -15.84 1.89 -11.79
C ALA A 209 -16.06 2.90 -10.64
N VAL A 210 -16.31 4.18 -10.95
CA VAL A 210 -16.64 5.21 -9.96
C VAL A 210 -17.98 4.92 -9.28
N GLN A 211 -19.01 4.54 -10.04
CA GLN A 211 -20.32 4.15 -9.50
C GLN A 211 -20.21 2.88 -8.64
N LEU A 212 -19.44 1.88 -9.08
CA LEU A 212 -19.20 0.67 -8.27
C LEU A 212 -18.52 1.02 -6.93
N GLN A 213 -17.53 1.92 -6.94
CA GLN A 213 -16.90 2.40 -5.71
C GLN A 213 -17.87 3.20 -4.83
N MET A 214 -18.81 3.96 -5.42
CA MET A 214 -19.86 4.67 -4.68
C MET A 214 -20.77 3.70 -3.92
N GLU A 215 -21.15 2.58 -4.54
CA GLU A 215 -21.90 1.51 -3.84
C GLU A 215 -21.14 0.99 -2.61
N TYR A 216 -19.83 0.73 -2.74
CA TYR A 216 -19.01 0.32 -1.59
C TYR A 216 -18.92 1.40 -0.51
N LEU A 217 -18.79 2.67 -0.89
CA LEU A 217 -18.77 3.79 0.04
C LEU A 217 -20.09 3.89 0.80
N GLU A 218 -21.23 3.78 0.10
CA GLU A 218 -22.55 3.80 0.75
C GLU A 218 -22.72 2.65 1.74
N GLN A 219 -22.27 1.43 1.38
CA GLN A 219 -22.26 0.31 2.33
C GLN A 219 -21.33 0.59 3.52
N SER A 220 -20.16 1.19 3.28
CA SER A 220 -19.20 1.52 4.34
C SER A 220 -19.75 2.57 5.30
N ARG A 221 -20.44 3.60 4.79
CA ARG A 221 -21.13 4.60 5.63
C ARG A 221 -22.22 3.95 6.48
N LYS A 222 -23.05 3.08 5.90
CA LYS A 222 -24.10 2.35 6.63
C LYS A 222 -23.51 1.43 7.71
N TYR A 223 -22.42 0.72 7.40
CA TYR A 223 -21.71 -0.13 8.35
C TYR A 223 -21.17 0.66 9.54
N VAL A 224 -20.50 1.78 9.26
CA VAL A 224 -19.91 2.62 10.31
C VAL A 224 -20.98 3.25 11.19
N GLU A 225 -22.09 3.72 10.61
CA GLU A 225 -23.24 4.22 11.37
C GLU A 225 -23.86 3.13 12.25
N ASP A 226 -24.05 1.90 11.73
CA ASP A 226 -24.60 0.78 12.49
C ASP A 226 -23.70 0.35 13.65
N ARG A 227 -22.38 0.28 13.44
CA ARG A 227 -21.41 -0.20 14.43
C ARG A 227 -20.99 0.84 15.46
N PHE A 228 -20.84 2.09 15.04
CA PHE A 228 -20.24 3.14 15.85
C PHE A 228 -21.14 4.35 16.01
N GLY A 229 -22.05 4.62 15.07
CA GLY A 229 -22.91 5.81 15.10
C GLY A 229 -22.09 7.09 15.32
N ALA A 230 -22.48 7.88 16.32
CA ALA A 230 -21.78 9.11 16.69
C ALA A 230 -20.38 8.89 17.30
N ASP A 231 -20.05 7.67 17.75
CA ASP A 231 -18.77 7.31 18.39
C ASP A 231 -17.68 6.92 17.37
N VAL A 232 -17.93 7.12 16.07
CA VAL A 232 -16.92 6.89 15.02
C VAL A 232 -15.65 7.71 15.26
N ASP A 233 -14.49 7.06 15.13
CA ASP A 233 -13.19 7.73 15.26
C ASP A 233 -12.93 8.72 14.11
N GLU A 234 -12.08 9.71 14.36
CA GLU A 234 -11.82 10.77 13.40
C GLU A 234 -11.20 10.27 12.10
N MET A 235 -10.38 9.21 12.15
CA MET A 235 -9.68 8.70 10.98
C MET A 235 -10.60 7.90 10.07
N THR A 236 -11.47 7.05 10.63
CA THR A 236 -12.51 6.37 9.86
C THR A 236 -13.42 7.38 9.15
N ARG A 237 -13.83 8.44 9.85
CA ARG A 237 -14.63 9.52 9.25
C ARG A 237 -13.87 10.24 8.14
N ASP A 238 -12.60 10.61 8.35
CA ASP A 238 -11.76 11.27 7.35
C ASP A 238 -11.56 10.40 6.09
N VAL A 239 -11.34 9.08 6.24
CA VAL A 239 -11.28 8.15 5.10
C VAL A 239 -12.57 8.15 4.30
N LEU A 240 -13.73 8.04 4.96
CA LEU A 240 -15.03 8.03 4.28
C LEU A 240 -15.29 9.34 3.54
N ASP A 241 -15.03 10.48 4.18
CA ASP A 241 -15.31 11.80 3.62
C ASP A 241 -14.38 12.12 2.43
N ARG A 242 -13.10 11.73 2.53
CA ARG A 242 -12.16 11.86 1.40
C ARG A 242 -12.51 10.92 0.26
N TRP A 243 -12.91 9.69 0.56
CA TRP A 243 -13.32 8.74 -0.47
C TRP A 243 -14.54 9.26 -1.23
N GLU A 244 -15.55 9.77 -0.52
CA GLU A 244 -16.73 10.40 -1.12
C GLU A 244 -16.37 11.60 -2.00
N SER A 245 -15.58 12.53 -1.46
CA SER A 245 -15.12 13.72 -2.19
C SER A 245 -14.36 13.37 -3.47
N VAL A 246 -13.48 12.36 -3.41
CA VAL A 246 -12.72 11.88 -4.57
C VAL A 246 -13.65 11.26 -5.60
N LEU A 247 -14.57 10.37 -5.20
CA LEU A 247 -15.50 9.73 -6.13
C LEU A 247 -16.43 10.72 -6.82
N HIS A 248 -16.94 11.72 -6.10
CA HIS A 248 -17.75 12.79 -6.71
C HIS A 248 -16.96 13.54 -7.78
N ARG A 249 -15.73 13.99 -7.46
CA ARG A 249 -14.89 14.72 -8.41
C ARG A 249 -14.44 13.87 -9.59
N LEU A 250 -14.16 12.58 -9.39
CA LEU A 250 -13.90 11.63 -10.48
C LEU A 250 -15.10 11.48 -11.42
N GLY A 251 -16.33 11.52 -10.89
CA GLY A 251 -17.55 11.45 -11.69
C GLY A 251 -17.83 12.71 -12.52
N GLU A 252 -17.36 13.87 -12.06
CA GLU A 252 -17.51 15.15 -12.75
C GLU A 252 -16.37 15.45 -13.74
N ASP A 253 -15.15 15.59 -13.22
CA ASP A 253 -13.92 15.84 -13.97
C ASP A 253 -12.71 15.35 -13.16
N PRO A 254 -12.09 14.23 -13.55
CA PRO A 254 -10.93 13.69 -12.85
C PRO A 254 -9.78 14.70 -12.68
N MET A 255 -9.62 15.68 -13.58
CA MET A 255 -8.49 16.62 -13.51
C MET A 255 -8.52 17.56 -12.29
N GLN A 256 -9.68 17.67 -11.62
CA GLN A 256 -9.80 18.36 -10.33
C GLN A 256 -8.93 17.73 -9.22
N LEU A 257 -8.51 16.48 -9.41
CA LEU A 257 -7.73 15.69 -8.44
C LEU A 257 -6.22 15.66 -8.74
N SER A 258 -5.72 16.56 -9.60
CA SER A 258 -4.31 16.62 -10.00
C SER A 258 -3.34 16.94 -8.85
N ARG A 259 -3.85 17.40 -7.71
CA ARG A 259 -3.07 17.61 -6.48
C ARG A 259 -3.08 16.41 -5.54
N GLU A 260 -3.91 15.41 -5.82
CA GLU A 260 -4.35 14.41 -4.85
C GLU A 260 -4.07 12.98 -5.29
N LEU A 261 -4.34 12.65 -6.56
CA LEU A 261 -4.19 11.30 -7.10
C LEU A 261 -3.02 11.22 -8.07
N ASP A 262 -2.21 10.16 -7.95
CA ASP A 262 -1.01 9.96 -8.77
C ASP A 262 -1.29 9.96 -10.27
N TRP A 263 -2.24 9.15 -10.73
CA TRP A 263 -2.53 9.04 -12.15
C TRP A 263 -3.02 10.36 -12.74
N VAL A 264 -3.76 11.17 -11.97
CA VAL A 264 -4.26 12.47 -12.41
C VAL A 264 -3.13 13.51 -12.43
N ALA A 265 -2.30 13.55 -11.39
CA ALA A 265 -1.12 14.42 -11.34
C ALA A 265 -0.16 14.13 -12.50
N LYS A 266 0.11 12.84 -12.75
CA LYS A 266 0.93 12.38 -13.85
C LYS A 266 0.31 12.68 -15.22
N LEU A 267 -0.99 12.43 -15.39
CA LEU A 267 -1.71 12.77 -16.62
C LEU A 267 -1.66 14.27 -16.90
N SER A 268 -1.84 15.11 -15.89
CA SER A 268 -1.73 16.57 -16.01
C SER A 268 -0.34 16.99 -16.52
N LEU A 269 0.73 16.40 -15.97
CA LEU A 269 2.09 16.65 -16.45
C LEU A 269 2.25 16.21 -17.92
N LEU A 270 1.85 14.99 -18.25
CA LEU A 270 2.00 14.39 -19.57
C LEU A 270 1.24 15.20 -20.64
N GLU A 271 0.00 15.61 -20.37
CA GLU A 271 -0.77 16.47 -21.27
C GLU A 271 -0.13 17.85 -21.46
N GLY A 272 0.56 18.38 -20.44
CA GLY A 272 1.38 19.57 -20.57
C GLY A 272 2.52 19.40 -21.57
N TYR A 273 3.20 18.24 -21.58
CA TYR A 273 4.23 17.94 -22.59
C TYR A 273 3.62 17.76 -23.98
N ARG A 274 2.51 17.02 -24.09
CA ARG A 274 1.79 16.79 -25.36
C ARG A 274 1.35 18.09 -26.01
N SER A 275 0.71 18.98 -25.24
CA SER A 275 0.20 20.26 -25.72
C SER A 275 1.32 21.22 -26.09
N ARG A 276 2.39 21.30 -25.29
CA ARG A 276 3.52 22.22 -25.54
C ARG A 276 4.34 21.80 -26.75
N ASP A 277 4.62 20.50 -26.87
CA ASP A 277 5.59 19.98 -27.84
C ASP A 277 4.92 19.34 -29.08
N GLY A 278 3.59 19.24 -29.10
CA GLY A 278 2.84 18.65 -30.22
C GLY A 278 3.08 17.15 -30.39
N ILE A 279 3.34 16.42 -29.31
CA ILE A 279 3.69 15.00 -29.33
C ILE A 279 2.50 14.10 -28.96
N ASP A 280 2.45 12.91 -29.56
CA ASP A 280 1.43 11.89 -29.27
C ASP A 280 1.84 10.91 -28.15
N TRP A 281 1.00 9.91 -27.86
CA TRP A 281 1.20 8.96 -26.76
C TRP A 281 2.31 7.95 -27.03
N SER A 282 2.66 7.73 -28.29
CA SER A 282 3.72 6.81 -28.71
C SER A 282 5.12 7.40 -28.47
N HIS A 283 5.21 8.72 -28.28
CA HIS A 283 6.47 9.43 -28.20
C HIS A 283 7.27 9.04 -26.94
N SER A 284 8.50 8.56 -27.13
CA SER A 284 9.39 8.03 -26.08
C SER A 284 9.63 8.98 -24.90
N ARG A 285 9.60 10.30 -25.16
CA ARG A 285 9.67 11.34 -24.12
C ARG A 285 8.59 11.18 -23.05
N LEU A 286 7.37 10.80 -23.40
CA LEU A 286 6.29 10.62 -22.43
C LEU A 286 6.54 9.40 -21.52
N GLN A 287 7.12 8.33 -22.07
CA GLN A 287 7.53 7.16 -21.27
C GLN A 287 8.65 7.53 -20.28
N LEU A 288 9.58 8.40 -20.67
CA LEU A 288 10.61 8.92 -19.76
C LEU A 288 10.01 9.79 -18.64
N VAL A 289 9.02 10.63 -18.96
CA VAL A 289 8.31 11.45 -17.96
C VAL A 289 7.51 10.57 -16.99
N ASP A 290 6.84 9.53 -17.49
CA ASP A 290 6.15 8.52 -16.67
C ASP A 290 7.09 7.88 -15.65
N LEU A 291 8.26 7.41 -16.10
CA LEU A 291 9.28 6.85 -15.22
C LEU A 291 9.82 7.89 -14.23
N GLN A 292 10.18 9.09 -14.70
CA GLN A 292 10.76 10.15 -13.88
C GLN A 292 9.80 10.67 -12.80
N TYR A 293 8.49 10.54 -12.99
CA TYR A 293 7.50 10.85 -11.96
C TYR A 293 7.77 10.08 -10.65
N THR A 294 8.24 8.85 -10.77
CA THR A 294 8.42 7.90 -9.67
C THR A 294 9.86 7.78 -9.15
N ASP A 295 10.77 8.61 -9.64
CA ASP A 295 12.14 8.68 -9.14
C ASP A 295 12.14 9.19 -7.69
N ILE A 296 12.76 8.43 -6.78
CA ILE A 296 12.69 8.69 -5.34
C ILE A 296 13.60 9.85 -4.89
N ARG A 297 14.49 10.35 -5.76
CA ARG A 297 15.40 11.44 -5.41
C ARG A 297 14.62 12.75 -5.23
N PRO A 298 14.80 13.49 -4.12
CA PRO A 298 14.04 14.71 -3.85
C PRO A 298 14.15 15.77 -4.95
N ASP A 299 15.34 15.95 -5.53
CA ASP A 299 15.62 16.99 -6.51
C ASP A 299 15.38 16.57 -7.98
N LYS A 300 15.12 15.28 -8.24
CA LYS A 300 14.97 14.73 -9.61
C LYS A 300 13.58 14.21 -9.94
N GLY A 301 12.90 13.58 -8.98
CA GLY A 301 11.58 13.00 -9.19
C GLY A 301 10.52 14.04 -9.43
N LEU A 302 9.70 13.86 -10.48
CA LEU A 302 8.70 14.88 -10.83
C LEU A 302 7.63 15.02 -9.73
N TYR A 303 7.25 13.92 -9.07
CA TYR A 303 6.38 13.98 -7.88
C TYR A 303 7.00 14.85 -6.77
N ASN A 304 8.23 14.57 -6.37
CA ASN A 304 8.92 15.33 -5.30
C ASN A 304 9.02 16.82 -5.67
N ARG A 305 9.32 17.11 -6.94
CA ARG A 305 9.36 18.48 -7.48
C ARG A 305 8.00 19.17 -7.51
N LEU A 306 6.89 18.43 -7.56
CA LEU A 306 5.55 18.99 -7.41
C LEU A 306 5.23 19.27 -5.92
N VAL A 307 5.62 18.36 -5.02
CA VAL A 307 5.50 18.55 -3.57
C VAL A 307 6.26 19.81 -3.12
N ASP A 308 7.51 19.98 -3.54
CA ASP A 308 8.35 21.16 -3.22
C ASP A 308 7.70 22.49 -3.64
N ARG A 309 6.85 22.47 -4.66
CA ARG A 309 6.14 23.64 -5.18
C ARG A 309 4.72 23.79 -4.63
N GLY A 310 4.34 22.98 -3.65
CA GLY A 310 2.99 22.96 -3.09
C GLY A 310 1.93 22.59 -4.12
N ARG A 311 2.27 21.75 -5.11
CA ARG A 311 1.36 21.30 -6.18
C ARG A 311 0.73 19.93 -5.92
N ILE A 312 1.09 19.30 -4.82
CA ILE A 312 0.49 18.06 -4.30
C ILE A 312 0.07 18.31 -2.86
N ASP A 313 -1.12 17.86 -2.50
CA ASP A 313 -1.65 17.91 -1.15
C ASP A 313 -1.10 16.75 -0.31
N ARG A 314 -0.80 17.04 0.94
CA ARG A 314 -0.14 16.12 1.87
C ARG A 314 -1.07 15.72 2.99
N VAL A 315 -0.92 14.48 3.45
CA VAL A 315 -1.63 13.89 4.61
C VAL A 315 -0.70 13.86 5.83
N ILE A 316 0.61 13.87 5.60
CA ILE A 316 1.65 13.78 6.63
C ILE A 316 2.72 14.87 6.43
N THR A 317 3.52 15.10 7.47
CA THR A 317 4.62 16.07 7.43
C THR A 317 5.96 15.40 7.13
N GLU A 318 6.93 16.16 6.62
CA GLU A 318 8.29 15.62 6.43
C GLU A 318 8.96 15.28 7.77
N ALA A 319 8.64 16.00 8.85
CA ALA A 319 9.18 15.70 10.18
C ALA A 319 8.78 14.30 10.66
N GLU A 320 7.52 13.89 10.43
CA GLU A 320 7.04 12.54 10.76
C GLU A 320 7.75 11.48 9.91
N VAL A 321 7.95 11.73 8.62
CA VAL A 321 8.68 10.83 7.72
C VAL A 321 10.12 10.62 8.19
N GLN A 322 10.82 11.69 8.55
CA GLN A 322 12.20 11.62 9.01
C GLN A 322 12.34 10.90 10.35
N ALA A 323 11.43 11.13 11.30
CA ALA A 323 11.41 10.37 12.55
C ALA A 323 11.21 8.86 12.29
N ALA A 324 10.29 8.51 11.39
CA ALA A 324 9.96 7.13 11.05
C ALA A 324 11.07 6.37 10.29
N VAL A 325 12.10 7.06 9.78
CA VAL A 325 13.31 6.40 9.23
C VAL A 325 14.03 5.61 10.32
N GLU A 326 14.08 6.16 11.53
CA GLU A 326 14.77 5.54 12.65
C GLU A 326 13.79 4.85 13.61
N ASP A 327 12.66 5.49 13.91
CA ASP A 327 11.73 5.07 14.96
C ASP A 327 10.63 4.12 14.45
N PRO A 328 10.35 3.01 15.15
CA PRO A 328 9.22 2.13 14.83
C PRO A 328 7.89 2.73 15.31
N PRO A 329 6.74 2.24 14.79
CA PRO A 329 5.43 2.53 15.36
C PRO A 329 5.36 2.12 16.83
N GLU A 330 4.64 2.88 17.65
CA GLU A 330 4.61 2.68 19.11
C GLU A 330 3.54 1.67 19.56
N ASP A 331 2.60 1.31 18.69
CA ASP A 331 1.35 0.61 19.02
C ASP A 331 1.27 -0.82 18.44
N THR A 332 2.38 -1.32 17.88
CA THR A 332 2.50 -2.72 17.44
C THR A 332 3.77 -3.37 17.99
N ARG A 333 3.92 -4.68 17.75
CA ARG A 333 5.16 -5.43 18.02
C ARG A 333 6.39 -4.86 17.33
N ALA A 334 6.22 -4.03 16.30
CA ALA A 334 7.32 -3.35 15.64
C ALA A 334 8.09 -2.45 16.61
N TYR A 335 7.41 -1.89 17.62
CA TYR A 335 8.06 -1.13 18.69
C TYR A 335 9.15 -1.94 19.39
N PHE A 336 8.79 -3.11 19.93
CA PHE A 336 9.73 -4.01 20.59
C PHE A 336 10.87 -4.42 19.64
N ARG A 337 10.55 -4.82 18.41
CA ARG A 337 11.54 -5.23 17.41
C ARG A 337 12.55 -4.11 17.11
N GLY A 338 12.06 -2.91 16.79
CA GLY A 338 12.89 -1.76 16.44
C GLY A 338 13.74 -1.27 17.61
N ARG A 339 13.14 -1.18 18.80
CA ARG A 339 13.89 -0.81 20.02
C ARG A 339 14.96 -1.82 20.37
N CYS A 340 14.70 -3.12 20.24
CA CYS A 340 15.71 -4.15 20.48
C CYS A 340 16.87 -4.07 19.47
N LEU A 341 16.58 -3.88 18.19
CA LEU A 341 17.60 -3.69 17.16
C LEU A 341 18.46 -2.45 17.40
N ARG A 342 17.86 -1.35 17.90
CA ARG A 342 18.61 -0.13 18.22
C ARG A 342 19.45 -0.28 19.48
N GLN A 343 18.86 -0.78 20.56
CA GLN A 343 19.47 -0.75 21.91
C GLN A 343 20.43 -1.92 22.15
N TYR A 344 20.22 -3.06 21.50
CA TYR A 344 20.98 -4.29 21.72
C TYR A 344 21.60 -4.85 20.43
N ALA A 345 21.94 -3.98 19.48
CA ALA A 345 22.40 -4.36 18.13
C ALA A 345 23.51 -5.44 18.15
N GLU A 346 24.50 -5.30 19.02
CA GLU A 346 25.64 -6.22 19.14
C GLU A 346 25.24 -7.61 19.68
N SER A 347 24.09 -7.71 20.35
CA SER A 347 23.56 -8.96 20.91
C SER A 347 22.39 -9.52 20.11
N VAL A 348 22.00 -8.92 18.98
CA VAL A 348 20.93 -9.45 18.12
C VAL A 348 21.55 -10.23 16.97
N ALA A 349 21.39 -11.55 16.99
CA ALA A 349 21.86 -12.43 15.92
C ALA A 349 20.95 -12.37 14.69
N ALA A 350 19.63 -12.27 14.90
CA ALA A 350 18.64 -12.19 13.82
C ALA A 350 17.30 -11.64 14.33
N ALA A 351 16.49 -11.10 13.42
CA ALA A 351 15.11 -10.70 13.70
C ALA A 351 14.18 -11.03 12.52
N SER A 352 12.93 -11.37 12.83
CA SER A 352 11.84 -11.62 11.89
C SER A 352 10.57 -10.90 12.36
N TRP A 353 9.47 -11.07 11.62
CA TRP A 353 8.15 -10.57 12.06
C TRP A 353 7.72 -11.19 13.40
N ASP A 354 7.99 -12.48 13.58
CA ASP A 354 7.51 -13.32 14.68
C ASP A 354 8.55 -13.61 15.78
N SER A 355 9.77 -13.08 15.69
CA SER A 355 10.77 -13.22 16.76
C SER A 355 11.94 -12.25 16.68
N VAL A 356 12.61 -12.08 17.81
CA VAL A 356 13.98 -11.53 17.91
C VAL A 356 14.88 -12.61 18.53
N ILE A 357 16.05 -12.84 17.96
CA ILE A 357 17.01 -13.86 18.41
C ILE A 357 18.24 -13.15 18.96
N PHE A 358 18.52 -13.37 20.24
CA PHE A 358 19.64 -12.77 20.94
C PHE A 358 20.80 -13.75 21.13
N ASP A 359 22.02 -13.26 20.96
CA ASP A 359 23.24 -13.88 21.45
C ASP A 359 23.61 -13.22 22.78
N VAL A 360 23.47 -13.96 23.88
CA VAL A 360 23.61 -13.42 25.24
C VAL A 360 24.88 -14.00 25.87
N PRO A 361 25.84 -13.15 26.29
CA PRO A 361 27.05 -13.62 26.96
C PRO A 361 26.73 -14.52 28.16
N GLY A 362 27.39 -15.67 28.23
CA GLY A 362 27.21 -16.66 29.30
C GLY A 362 26.08 -17.66 29.07
N ARG A 363 25.33 -17.57 27.95
CA ARG A 363 24.45 -18.65 27.49
C ARG A 363 25.07 -19.39 26.32
N GLU A 364 25.02 -20.71 26.35
CA GLU A 364 25.56 -21.55 25.27
C GLU A 364 24.70 -21.53 23.99
N SER A 365 23.41 -21.23 24.13
CA SER A 365 22.45 -21.22 23.01
C SER A 365 21.89 -19.83 22.74
N LEU A 366 21.52 -19.58 21.47
CA LEU A 366 20.79 -18.38 21.08
C LEU A 366 19.41 -18.35 21.74
N GLN A 367 19.01 -17.17 22.21
CA GLN A 367 17.76 -16.95 22.92
C GLN A 367 16.72 -16.36 21.97
N ARG A 368 15.75 -17.18 21.57
CA ARG A 368 14.63 -16.73 20.72
C ARG A 368 13.50 -16.18 21.59
N VAL A 369 13.17 -14.90 21.39
CA VAL A 369 12.00 -14.23 21.98
C VAL A 369 10.90 -14.13 20.92
N PRO A 370 9.78 -14.88 21.04
CA PRO A 370 8.68 -14.81 20.10
C PRO A 370 7.91 -13.49 20.19
N THR A 371 7.50 -12.96 19.04
CA THR A 371 6.64 -11.77 18.89
C THR A 371 5.41 -12.10 18.02
N LEU A 372 4.73 -13.20 18.36
CA LEU A 372 3.64 -13.78 17.57
C LEU A 372 2.37 -12.91 17.55
N GLU A 373 2.10 -12.15 18.59
CA GLU A 373 0.91 -11.30 18.71
C GLU A 373 1.21 -9.89 18.14
N PRO A 374 0.61 -9.47 17.00
CA PRO A 374 0.95 -8.20 16.34
C PRO A 374 0.72 -6.95 17.20
N LEU A 375 -0.23 -7.01 18.13
CA LEU A 375 -0.61 -5.90 19.03
C LEU A 375 -0.01 -6.03 20.44
N ARG A 376 0.94 -6.94 20.65
CA ARG A 376 1.75 -7.00 21.88
C ARG A 376 3.17 -6.50 21.63
N GLY A 377 3.92 -6.20 22.68
CA GLY A 377 5.26 -5.62 22.53
C GLY A 377 5.24 -4.15 22.06
N THR A 378 4.12 -3.48 22.26
CA THR A 378 3.94 -2.03 22.03
C THR A 378 4.68 -1.23 23.10
N LYS A 379 4.83 0.08 22.91
CA LYS A 379 5.40 0.98 23.91
C LYS A 379 4.68 0.91 25.25
N GLN A 380 3.35 0.82 25.24
CA GLN A 380 2.57 0.64 26.46
C GLN A 380 2.94 -0.66 27.20
N HIS A 381 3.19 -1.75 26.47
CA HIS A 381 3.51 -3.04 27.08
C HIS A 381 4.95 -3.11 27.61
N VAL A 382 5.92 -2.62 26.83
CA VAL A 382 7.36 -2.91 27.08
C VAL A 382 8.26 -1.67 27.07
N GLY A 383 7.73 -0.46 26.93
CA GLY A 383 8.52 0.77 26.92
C GLY A 383 9.36 0.93 28.19
N ALA A 384 8.72 0.95 29.35
CA ALA A 384 9.41 1.04 30.64
C ALA A 384 10.33 -0.15 30.94
N LEU A 385 10.04 -1.34 30.38
CA LEU A 385 10.92 -2.50 30.45
C LEU A 385 12.21 -2.27 29.65
N LEU A 386 12.08 -1.80 28.42
CA LEU A 386 13.24 -1.53 27.56
C LEU A 386 14.07 -0.37 28.08
N ASP A 387 13.45 0.64 28.72
CA ASP A 387 14.17 1.76 29.31
C ASP A 387 15.01 1.34 30.54
N ARG A 388 14.57 0.33 31.31
CA ARG A 388 15.29 -0.15 32.51
C ARG A 388 16.34 -1.22 32.22
N CYS A 389 16.13 -2.07 31.20
CA CYS A 389 17.07 -3.13 30.83
C CYS A 389 18.27 -2.52 30.08
N ARG A 390 19.48 -2.63 30.64
CA ARG A 390 20.68 -2.05 30.01
C ARG A 390 21.32 -3.00 29.01
N THR A 391 21.09 -4.30 29.16
CA THR A 391 21.63 -5.35 28.30
C THR A 391 20.55 -6.29 27.78
N ALA A 392 20.85 -7.00 26.69
CA ALA A 392 19.99 -8.08 26.19
C ALA A 392 19.81 -9.20 27.24
N ALA A 393 20.82 -9.44 28.08
CA ALA A 393 20.76 -10.40 29.18
C ALA A 393 19.66 -10.03 30.19
N ASP A 394 19.60 -8.75 30.60
CA ASP A 394 18.58 -8.25 31.53
C ASP A 394 17.18 -8.42 30.96
N LEU A 395 17.03 -8.11 29.67
CA LEU A 395 15.76 -8.22 28.97
C LEU A 395 15.29 -9.67 28.91
N VAL A 396 16.15 -10.58 28.43
CA VAL A 396 15.82 -12.01 28.29
C VAL A 396 15.53 -12.65 29.65
N ALA A 397 16.31 -12.33 30.69
CA ALA A 397 16.06 -12.82 32.05
C ALA A 397 14.69 -12.39 32.57
N THR A 398 14.32 -11.11 32.35
CA THR A 398 13.01 -10.60 32.77
C THR A 398 11.87 -11.27 31.99
N LEU A 399 11.98 -11.41 30.67
CA LEU A 399 10.93 -12.00 29.84
C LEU A 399 10.70 -13.50 30.11
N THR A 400 11.72 -14.20 30.57
CA THR A 400 11.66 -15.63 30.90
C THR A 400 11.33 -15.91 32.37
N GLY A 401 11.15 -14.87 33.20
CA GLY A 401 10.83 -15.01 34.62
C GLY A 401 12.00 -15.56 35.45
N GLN A 402 13.24 -15.34 35.01
CA GLN A 402 14.46 -15.77 35.70
C GLN A 402 15.07 -14.68 36.60
N SER A 403 14.24 -13.73 37.06
CA SER A 403 14.63 -12.63 37.95
C SER A 403 14.53 -12.98 39.42
#